data_AF-A0A453CYZ8-F1
#
_entry.id   AF-A0A453CYZ8-F1
#
_cell.length_a   1.000
_cell.length_b   1.000
_cell.length_c   1.000
_cell.angle_alpha   90.00
_cell.angle_beta   90.00
_cell.angle_gamma   90.00
#
_symmetry.space_group_name_H-M   'P 1'
#
loop_
_entity.id
_entity.type
_entity.pdbx_description
1 polymer ?
#
loop_
_entity_poly.entity_id
_entity_poly.type
_entity_poly.pdbx_seq_one_letter_code
_entity_poly.pdbx_strand_id
1 'polypeptide(L)' 'MAAAERLRSVPFDVDITVPVRLQLGGVRTWAVQVTVRCAMTVDRLAASAKVVSRPCDVNVPFLFRSEEL' A
#
# COMPACT_ATOMS: atom_id res chain seq x y z
N MET A 1 8.18 29.50 15.83
CA MET A 1 8.97 29.32 14.60
C MET A 1 9.76 28.02 14.78
N ALA A 2 9.23 26.90 14.31
CA ALA A 2 9.93 25.62 14.37
C ALA A 2 10.75 25.48 13.08
N ALA A 3 12.07 25.56 13.23
CA ALA A 3 13.01 25.25 12.16
C ALA A 3 12.92 23.75 11.86
N ALA A 4 12.13 23.37 10.86
CA ALA A 4 12.19 22.03 10.31
C ALA A 4 13.52 21.91 9.55
N GLU A 5 14.45 21.16 10.13
CA GLU A 5 15.68 20.70 9.49
C GLU A 5 15.41 20.29 8.05
N ARG A 6 16.03 21.01 7.12
CA ARG A 6 15.97 20.75 5.68
C ARG A 6 16.84 19.55 5.33
N LEU A 7 16.58 18.39 5.93
CA LEU A 7 16.85 17.12 5.29
C LEU A 7 15.82 17.03 4.17
N ARG A 8 16.24 17.09 2.91
CA ARG A 8 15.37 17.00 1.73
C ARG A 8 14.73 15.61 1.69
N SER A 9 13.74 15.37 2.54
CA SER A 9 12.92 14.18 2.51
C SER A 9 12.24 14.10 1.15
N VAL A 10 12.44 12.98 0.47
CA VAL A 10 11.89 12.77 -0.87
C VAL A 10 10.70 11.84 -0.76
N PRO A 11 9.51 12.26 -1.24
CA PRO A 11 8.36 11.37 -1.35
C PRO A 11 8.61 10.34 -2.46
N PHE A 12 8.23 9.09 -2.21
CA PHE A 12 8.38 7.97 -3.12
C PHE A 12 7.16 7.05 -2.98
N ASP A 13 6.34 7.00 -4.02
CA ASP A 13 5.13 6.16 -4.05
C ASP A 13 5.40 4.80 -4.69
N VAL A 14 4.87 3.74 -4.09
CA VAL A 14 4.91 2.39 -4.63
C VAL A 14 3.52 1.79 -4.67
N ASP A 15 3.12 1.43 -5.88
CA ASP A 15 1.90 0.67 -6.17
C ASP A 15 2.25 -0.80 -6.41
N ILE A 16 1.68 -1.70 -5.62
CA ILE A 16 1.82 -3.15 -5.77
C ILE A 16 0.43 -3.75 -5.96
N THR A 17 0.22 -4.40 -7.10
CA THR A 17 -1.01 -5.16 -7.35
C THR A 17 -0.72 -6.64 -7.22
N VAL A 18 -1.36 -7.31 -6.27
CA VAL A 18 -1.20 -8.75 -6.03
C VAL A 18 -2.54 -9.47 -6.16
N PRO A 19 -2.64 -10.50 -7.02
CA PRO A 19 -3.79 -11.38 -7.02
C PRO A 19 -3.74 -12.33 -5.82
N VAL A 20 -4.69 -12.19 -4.90
CA VAL A 20 -4.83 -13.04 -3.72
C VAL A 20 -5.93 -14.06 -3.98
N ARG A 21 -5.62 -15.34 -3.73
CA ARG A 21 -6.61 -16.42 -3.78
C ARG A 21 -7.25 -16.54 -2.41
N LEU A 22 -8.51 -16.16 -2.31
CA LEU A 22 -9.31 -16.40 -1.12
C LEU A 22 -10.06 -17.72 -1.31
N GLN A 23 -10.29 -18.44 -0.21
CA GLN A 23 -11.19 -19.59 -0.18
C GLN A 23 -12.35 -19.19 0.76
N LEU A 24 -13.53 -18.96 0.20
CA LEU A 24 -14.74 -18.79 1.01
C LEU A 24 -15.53 -20.10 1.02
N GLY A 25 -15.47 -20.80 2.14
CA GLY A 25 -16.09 -22.10 2.30
C GLY A 25 -15.47 -23.19 1.40
N GLY A 26 -16.12 -24.35 1.34
CA GLY A 26 -15.66 -25.51 0.56
C GLY A 26 -15.99 -25.47 -0.93
N VAL A 27 -16.49 -24.35 -1.46
CA VAL A 27 -17.23 -24.35 -2.73
C VAL A 27 -16.48 -23.65 -3.87
N ARG A 28 -15.68 -22.60 -3.61
CA ARG A 28 -14.96 -21.90 -4.69
C ARG A 28 -13.77 -21.06 -4.20
N THR A 29 -12.63 -21.26 -4.86
CA THR A 29 -11.47 -20.35 -4.79
C THR A 29 -11.71 -19.19 -5.73
N TRP A 30 -11.54 -17.98 -5.24
CA TRP A 30 -11.84 -16.75 -5.94
C TRP A 30 -10.58 -15.88 -5.90
N ALA A 31 -10.18 -15.37 -7.06
CA ALA A 31 -9.00 -14.55 -7.22
C ALA A 31 -9.40 -13.09 -7.07
N VAL A 32 -9.01 -12.48 -5.96
CA VAL A 32 -9.24 -11.08 -5.65
C VAL A 32 -7.97 -10.30 -5.91
N GLN A 33 -8.07 -9.22 -6.68
CA GLN A 33 -6.94 -8.33 -6.89
C GLN A 33 -6.84 -7.37 -5.70
N VAL A 34 -5.73 -7.42 -4.96
CA VAL A 34 -5.44 -6.48 -3.89
C VAL A 34 -4.44 -5.48 -4.41
N THR A 35 -4.81 -4.20 -4.37
CA THR A 35 -3.89 -3.10 -4.71
C THR A 35 -3.42 -2.46 -3.43
N VAL A 36 -2.11 -2.46 -3.20
CA VAL A 36 -1.47 -1.80 -2.06
C VAL A 36 -0.73 -0.58 -2.59
N ARG A 37 -1.06 0.59 -2.05
CA ARG A 37 -0.38 1.85 -2.34
C ARG A 37 0.40 2.26 -1.11
N CYS A 38 1.70 2.44 -1.21
CA CYS A 38 2.51 2.93 -0.11
C CYS A 38 3.16 4.25 -0.49
N ALA A 39 2.78 5.33 0.21
CA ALA A 39 3.38 6.65 0.04
C ALA A 39 4.57 6.80 0.99
N MET A 40 5.75 6.38 0.55
CA MET A 40 6.95 6.41 1.40
C MET A 40 7.57 7.80 1.43
N THR A 41 8.23 8.13 2.52
CA THR A 41 9.15 9.27 2.56
C THR A 41 10.51 8.74 2.96
N VAL A 42 11.51 8.98 2.11
CA VAL A 42 12.91 8.62 2.38
C VAL A 42 13.73 9.85 2.67
N ASP A 43 14.82 9.69 3.42
CA ASP A 43 15.75 10.78 3.72
C ASP A 43 16.54 11.22 2.46
N ARG A 44 16.80 10.31 1.52
CA ARG A 44 17.52 10.52 0.24
C ARG A 44 17.09 9.50 -0.83
N LEU A 45 17.26 9.81 -2.12
CA LEU A 45 17.11 8.86 -3.23
C LEU A 45 18.46 8.19 -3.54
N ALA A 46 18.82 7.17 -2.76
CA ALA A 46 20.02 6.36 -2.97
C ALA A 46 19.76 4.92 -2.53
N ALA A 47 20.57 3.96 -2.99
CA ALA A 47 20.45 2.56 -2.57
C ALA A 47 20.58 2.37 -1.03
N SER A 48 21.22 3.32 -0.34
CA SER A 48 21.40 3.35 1.11
C SER A 48 20.37 4.22 1.86
N ALA A 49 19.25 4.56 1.23
CA ALA A 49 18.23 5.43 1.80
C ALA A 49 17.58 4.84 3.06
N LYS A 50 17.36 5.70 4.06
CA LYS A 50 16.57 5.40 5.25
C LYS A 50 15.14 5.85 5.05
N VAL A 51 14.20 4.97 5.35
CA VAL A 51 12.78 5.32 5.26
C VAL A 51 12.35 6.04 6.55
N VAL A 52 11.83 7.25 6.37
CA VAL A 52 11.39 8.15 7.45
C VAL A 52 9.90 7.95 7.75
N SER A 53 9.09 7.63 6.74
CA SER A 53 7.64 7.42 6.89
C SER A 53 7.10 6.41 5.88
N ARG A 54 6.12 5.58 6.29
CA ARG A 54 5.55 4.48 5.48
C ARG A 54 4.03 4.27 5.70
N PRO A 55 3.17 5.24 5.35
CA PRO A 55 1.75 4.95 5.18
C PRO A 55 1.52 3.99 4.00
N CYS A 56 0.69 2.97 4.21
CA CYS A 56 0.24 2.06 3.16
C CYS A 56 -1.29 1.93 3.20
N ASP A 57 -1.92 2.17 2.06
CA ASP A 57 -3.34 2.04 1.81
C ASP A 57 -3.60 0.75 1.03
N VAL A 58 -4.59 -0.02 1.48
CA VAL A 58 -4.97 -1.27 0.84
C VAL A 58 -6.35 -1.09 0.21
N ASN A 59 -6.43 -1.29 -1.09
CA ASN A 59 -7.67 -1.27 -1.85
C ASN A 59 -8.03 -2.69 -2.29
N VAL A 60 -9.24 -3.13 -1.91
CA VAL A 60 -9.78 -4.45 -2.25
C VAL A 60 -11.14 -4.25 -2.94
N PRO A 61 -11.22 -4.38 -4.28
CA PRO A 61 -12.42 -4.07 -5.04
C PRO A 61 -13.58 -5.04 -4.79
N PHE A 62 -13.31 -6.25 -4.28
CA PHE A 62 -14.32 -7.31 -4.15
C PHE A 62 -15.09 -7.33 -2.82
N LEU A 63 -14.67 -6.59 -1.79
CA LEU A 63 -15.34 -6.63 -0.48
C LEU A 63 -16.57 -5.72 -0.35
N PHE A 64 -16.84 -4.85 -1.34
CA PHE A 64 -17.94 -3.87 -1.28
C PHE A 64 -19.24 -4.30 -1.99
N ARG A 65 -19.37 -5.57 -2.40
CA ARG A 65 -20.56 -6.08 -3.12
C ARG A 65 -21.10 -7.39 -2.52
N SER A 66 -21.22 -7.47 -1.20
CA SER A 66 -21.85 -8.62 -0.53
C SER A 66 -22.86 -8.27 0.55
N GLU A 67 -23.25 -6.99 0.69
CA GLU A 67 -24.34 -6.57 1.59
C GLU A 67 -25.69 -6.38 0.86
N GLU A 68 -25.88 -7.02 -0.30
CA GLU A 68 -27.20 -7.05 -0.96
C GLU A 68 -27.38 -8.34 -1.77
N LEU A 69 -27.68 -9.44 -1.09
CA LEU A 69 -28.55 -10.52 -1.59
C LEU A 69 -29.09 -11.37 -0.43
#